data_AF-A0A1Y1K9L7-F1
#
_entry.id   AF-A0A1Y1K9L7-F1
#
_cell.length_a   1.000
_cell.length_b   1.000
_cell.length_c   1.000
_cell.angle_alpha   90.00
_cell.angle_beta   90.00
_cell.angle_gamma   90.00
#
_symmetry.space_group_name_H-M   'P 1'
#
loop_
_entity.id
_entity.type
_entity.pdbx_description
1 polymer ?
#
loop_
_entity_poly.entity_id
_entity_poly.type
_entity_poly.pdbx_seq_one_letter_code
_entity_poly.pdbx_strand_id
1 'polypeptide(L)'
;MITVMPKHDDLKDALIFQASELKKYFSMGDHVKVLSGRYEGDTGLIVRVENNRVVLISDLTMHEMEILPKDLQLCTDMASGVDSLGKFEWGDLVNLDSETVGVIVRLERENFHILNMHGKVVECRPSSLQKRRLNRFTAALDSFRNNLHRKDMVKVIDGPHSGFAGEIKHLYRNFAFLHSLEYLQNGGIFVCKTKHLQLAGGNKTAPAMEVTTNMEFMSPRRSSPMHPSG
;
A
#
# COMPACT_ATOMS: atom_id res chain seq x y z
N MET A 1 -4.76 23.74 38.90
CA MET A 1 -4.43 22.71 39.91
C MET A 1 -4.83 21.35 39.36
N ILE A 2 -3.85 20.45 39.18
CA ILE A 2 -4.02 19.06 38.78
C ILE A 2 -3.54 18.19 39.94
N THR A 3 -4.36 17.22 40.34
CA THR A 3 -3.99 16.25 41.36
C THR A 3 -3.49 14.98 40.67
N VAL A 4 -2.28 14.55 41.02
CA VAL A 4 -1.62 13.37 40.45
C VAL A 4 -1.41 12.35 41.56
N MET A 5 -1.78 11.10 41.30
CA MET A 5 -1.43 9.96 42.15
C MET A 5 -0.23 9.24 41.50
N PRO A 6 1.01 9.42 42.00
CA PRO A 6 2.17 8.80 41.40
C PRO A 6 2.10 7.28 41.51
N LYS A 7 2.49 6.57 40.46
CA LYS A 7 2.70 5.12 40.53
C LYS A 7 4.15 4.85 40.95
N HIS A 8 4.44 5.05 42.24
CA HIS A 8 5.78 4.90 42.83
C HIS A 8 5.67 4.32 44.24
N ASP A 9 6.58 3.41 44.60
CA ASP A 9 6.48 2.63 45.85
C ASP A 9 6.54 3.52 47.11
N ASP A 10 7.39 4.56 47.06
CA ASP A 10 7.60 5.49 48.17
C ASP A 10 6.63 6.69 48.21
N LEU A 11 5.84 6.93 47.16
CA LEU A 11 4.93 8.08 47.07
C LEU A 11 3.49 7.59 47.02
N LYS A 12 2.87 7.54 48.20
CA LYS A 12 1.50 7.02 48.37
C LYS A 12 0.43 8.10 48.49
N ASP A 13 0.83 9.36 48.61
CA ASP A 13 -0.08 10.49 48.74
C ASP A 13 -0.31 11.20 47.40
N ALA A 14 -1.49 11.78 47.26
CA ALA A 14 -1.83 12.59 46.09
C ALA A 14 -1.05 13.91 46.12
N LEU A 15 -0.37 14.22 45.02
CA LEU A 15 0.42 15.45 44.87
C LEU A 15 -0.34 16.44 43.98
N ILE A 16 -0.25 17.73 44.32
CA ILE A 16 -0.93 18.80 43.58
C ILE A 16 0.11 19.62 42.83
N PHE A 17 -0.11 19.78 41.53
CA PHE A 17 0.75 20.55 40.64
C PHE A 17 -0.06 21.56 39.83
N GLN A 18 0.59 22.59 39.34
CA GLN A 18 0.09 23.37 38.22
C GLN A 18 0.27 22.60 36.92
N ALA A 19 -0.58 22.85 35.93
CA ALA A 19 -0.44 22.22 34.62
C ALA A 19 0.93 22.52 33.97
N SER A 20 1.52 23.68 34.26
CA SER A 20 2.86 24.10 33.81
C SER A 20 4.01 23.31 34.45
N GLU A 21 3.78 22.67 35.60
CA GLU A 21 4.78 21.86 36.31
C GLU A 21 4.79 20.41 35.83
N LEU A 22 3.81 20.04 34.99
CA LEU A 22 3.66 18.69 34.47
C LEU A 22 4.02 18.62 32.99
N LYS A 23 4.60 17.49 32.61
CA LYS A 23 4.85 17.14 31.22
C LYS A 23 4.45 15.69 30.99
N LYS A 24 3.80 15.41 29.86
CA LYS A 24 3.51 14.05 29.45
C LYS A 24 4.83 13.31 29.21
N TYR A 25 5.00 12.19 29.89
CA TYR A 25 6.15 11.32 29.80
C TYR A 25 5.77 10.03 29.07
N PHE A 26 6.66 9.55 28.22
CA PHE A 26 6.49 8.32 27.45
C PHE A 26 7.82 7.56 27.37
N SER A 27 7.73 6.25 27.19
CA SER A 27 8.86 5.35 27.00
C SER A 27 8.84 4.75 25.60
N MET A 28 10.01 4.28 25.13
CA MET A 28 10.06 3.48 23.91
C MET A 28 9.20 2.22 24.06
N GLY A 29 8.46 1.88 23.01
CA GLY A 29 7.50 0.76 23.01
C GLY A 29 6.10 1.13 23.51
N ASP A 30 5.89 2.33 24.06
CA ASP A 30 4.55 2.79 24.37
C ASP A 30 3.75 2.99 23.07
N HIS A 31 2.47 2.62 23.11
CA HIS A 31 1.53 2.88 22.04
C HIS A 31 0.76 4.17 22.33
N VAL A 32 0.69 5.07 21.34
CA VAL A 32 0.14 6.41 21.53
C VAL A 32 -0.79 6.82 20.40
N LYS A 33 -1.73 7.71 20.74
CA LYS A 33 -2.56 8.45 19.80
C LYS A 33 -2.15 9.91 19.76
N VAL A 34 -2.10 10.47 18.56
CA VAL A 34 -1.87 11.90 18.32
C VAL A 34 -3.18 12.66 18.54
N LEU A 35 -3.16 13.63 19.45
CA LEU A 35 -4.32 14.42 19.86
C LEU A 35 -4.51 15.68 19.02
N SER A 36 -3.44 16.23 18.46
CA SER A 36 -3.50 17.49 17.73
C SER A 36 -2.35 17.63 16.74
N GLY A 37 -2.49 18.57 15.79
CA GLY A 37 -1.51 18.85 14.76
C GLY A 37 -1.78 18.12 13.46
N ARG A 38 -0.77 18.05 12.58
CA ARG A 38 -0.89 17.47 11.22
C ARG A 38 -1.38 16.02 11.23
N TYR A 39 -0.99 15.25 12.24
CA TYR A 39 -1.27 13.83 12.36
C TYR A 39 -2.36 13.54 13.41
N GLU A 40 -3.20 14.54 13.75
CA GLU A 40 -4.32 14.36 14.68
C GLU A 40 -5.15 13.13 14.32
N GLY A 41 -5.36 12.26 15.30
CA GLY A 41 -6.11 11.00 15.15
C GLY A 41 -5.22 9.79 14.89
N ASP A 42 -4.01 9.96 14.35
CA ASP A 42 -3.11 8.84 14.06
C ASP A 42 -2.65 8.12 15.33
N THR A 43 -2.39 6.82 15.16
CA THR A 43 -1.92 5.91 16.20
C THR A 43 -0.58 5.31 15.77
N GLY A 44 0.28 5.00 16.74
CA GLY A 44 1.58 4.43 16.44
C GLY A 44 2.40 4.08 17.68
N LEU A 45 3.47 3.33 17.43
CA LEU A 45 4.42 2.87 18.44
C LEU A 45 5.60 3.85 18.56
N ILE A 46 5.95 4.23 19.78
CA ILE A 46 7.11 5.08 20.03
C ILE A 46 8.41 4.29 19.81
N VAL A 47 9.25 4.79 18.91
CA VAL A 47 10.57 4.21 18.60
C VAL A 47 11.73 5.04 19.14
N ARG A 48 11.49 6.32 19.49
CA ARG A 48 12.51 7.17 20.11
C ARG A 48 11.85 8.29 20.93
N VAL A 49 12.40 8.57 22.11
CA VAL A 49 11.98 9.70 22.96
C VAL A 49 13.16 10.65 23.11
N GLU A 50 12.95 11.91 22.77
CA GLU A 50 13.92 13.00 22.98
C GLU A 50 13.35 14.04 23.96
N ASN A 51 14.20 14.98 24.40
CA ASN A 51 13.81 15.98 25.39
C ASN A 51 12.59 16.82 24.97
N ASN A 52 12.38 17.10 23.68
CA ASN A 52 11.27 17.96 23.23
C ASN A 52 10.41 17.35 22.13
N ARG A 53 10.65 16.09 21.76
CA ARG A 53 10.02 15.42 20.63
C ARG A 53 9.90 13.94 20.94
N VAL A 54 8.87 13.30 20.40
CA VAL A 54 8.68 11.86 20.43
C VAL A 54 8.57 11.41 18.99
N VAL A 55 9.37 10.41 18.61
CA VAL A 55 9.34 9.79 17.30
C VAL A 55 8.55 8.50 17.40
N LEU A 56 7.51 8.37 16.58
CA LEU A 56 6.67 7.18 16.51
C LEU A 56 6.47 6.69 15.07
N ILE A 57 6.25 5.39 14.92
CA ILE A 57 5.91 4.76 13.64
C ILE A 57 4.41 4.54 13.59
N SER A 58 3.76 5.08 12.55
CA SER A 58 2.32 4.90 12.32
C SER A 58 1.95 3.43 12.11
N ASP A 59 0.89 2.97 12.78
CA ASP A 59 0.36 1.61 12.61
C ASP A 59 -0.10 1.35 11.16
N LEU A 60 -0.70 2.36 10.52
CA LEU A 60 -1.34 2.21 9.21
C LEU A 60 -0.35 2.34 8.06
N THR A 61 0.51 3.36 8.12
CA THR A 61 1.35 3.73 6.98
C THR A 61 2.81 3.30 7.14
N MET A 62 3.17 2.76 8.31
CA MET A 62 4.56 2.47 8.70
C MET A 62 5.52 3.66 8.54
N HIS A 63 4.97 4.87 8.56
CA HIS A 63 5.75 6.11 8.40
C HIS A 63 6.14 6.69 9.75
N GLU A 64 7.34 7.28 9.80
CA GLU A 64 7.88 7.94 10.96
C GLU A 64 7.27 9.34 11.15
N MET A 65 6.90 9.66 12.38
CA MET A 65 6.27 10.94 12.75
C MET A 65 6.94 11.51 13.99
N GLU A 66 7.30 12.79 13.94
CA GLU A 66 7.84 13.53 15.09
C GLU A 66 6.78 14.44 15.71
N ILE A 67 6.42 14.18 16.97
CA ILE A 67 5.32 14.86 17.67
C ILE A 67 5.80 15.45 18.99
N LEU A 68 5.21 16.56 19.42
CA LEU A 68 5.46 17.10 20.75
C LEU A 68 4.81 16.20 21.81
N PRO A 69 5.47 15.93 22.96
CA PRO A 69 4.90 15.09 24.01
C PRO A 69 3.50 15.53 24.48
N LYS A 70 3.24 16.85 24.52
CA LYS A 70 1.93 17.39 24.94
C LYS A 70 0.77 16.95 24.03
N ASP A 71 1.05 16.66 22.76
CA ASP A 71 0.09 16.32 21.72
C ASP A 71 -0.09 14.80 21.58
N LEU A 72 0.48 14.00 22.48
CA LEU A 72 0.32 12.55 22.52
C LEU A 72 -0.51 12.10 23.72
N GLN A 73 -1.09 10.91 23.63
CA GLN A 73 -1.75 10.21 24.72
C GLN A 73 -1.48 8.72 24.63
N LEU A 74 -1.21 8.06 25.75
CA LEU A 74 -1.14 6.59 25.81
C LEU A 74 -2.48 6.00 25.36
N CYS A 75 -2.41 5.04 24.45
CA CYS A 75 -3.59 4.42 23.86
C CYS A 75 -3.39 2.91 23.81
N THR A 76 -4.39 2.15 24.27
CA THR A 76 -4.38 0.67 24.22
C THR A 76 -4.86 0.12 22.89
N ASP A 77 -5.52 0.93 22.07
CA ASP A 77 -6.12 0.50 20.80
C ASP A 77 -5.07 0.59 19.69
N MET A 78 -4.71 -0.55 19.10
CA MET A 78 -3.96 -0.57 17.84
C MET A 78 -4.92 -0.24 16.70
N ALA A 79 -4.57 0.76 15.89
CA ALA A 79 -5.32 1.33 14.77
C ALA A 79 -6.63 2.10 15.09
N SER A 80 -6.50 3.43 15.06
CA SER A 80 -7.47 4.30 14.38
C SER A 80 -6.74 5.41 13.61
N GLY A 81 -5.72 5.07 12.81
CA GLY A 81 -5.40 5.97 11.69
C GLY A 81 -6.70 6.26 10.92
N VAL A 82 -6.84 7.44 10.33
CA VAL A 82 -8.03 7.74 9.53
C VAL A 82 -7.97 6.84 8.29
N ASP A 83 -8.47 5.62 8.40
CA ASP A 83 -8.60 4.63 7.32
C ASP A 83 -9.56 5.13 6.23
N SER A 84 -10.38 6.11 6.59
CA SER A 84 -11.45 6.69 5.80
C SER A 84 -11.59 8.19 6.08
N LEU A 85 -11.41 9.03 5.06
CA LEU A 85 -11.75 10.46 5.13
C LEU A 85 -12.82 10.77 4.08
N GLY A 86 -14.04 11.01 4.57
CA GLY A 86 -15.20 11.23 3.71
C GLY A 86 -15.55 9.97 2.91
N LYS A 87 -15.45 10.04 1.58
CA LYS A 87 -15.74 8.92 0.66
C LYS A 87 -14.50 8.09 0.29
N PHE A 88 -13.33 8.52 0.73
CA PHE A 88 -12.04 7.95 0.38
C PHE A 88 -11.48 7.14 1.53
N GLU A 89 -10.82 6.05 1.19
CA GLU A 89 -10.18 5.13 2.11
C GLU A 89 -8.72 4.91 1.73
N TRP A 90 -7.91 4.53 2.69
CA TRP A 90 -6.53 4.16 2.44
C TRP A 90 -6.49 3.00 1.43
N GLY A 91 -5.59 3.09 0.45
CA GLY A 91 -5.49 2.10 -0.61
C GLY A 91 -6.54 2.23 -1.70
N ASP A 92 -7.40 3.26 -1.71
CA ASP A 92 -8.31 3.51 -2.84
C ASP A 92 -7.57 3.89 -4.13
N LEU A 93 -8.09 3.41 -5.26
CA LEU A 93 -7.66 3.86 -6.59
C LEU A 93 -8.41 5.13 -6.99
N VAL A 94 -7.66 6.17 -7.34
CA VAL A 94 -8.20 7.49 -7.74
C VAL A 94 -7.67 7.91 -9.11
N ASN A 95 -8.45 8.71 -9.83
CA ASN A 95 -7.97 9.43 -11.00
C ASN A 95 -7.31 10.74 -10.53
N LEU A 96 -6.07 10.96 -10.97
CA LEU A 96 -5.33 12.22 -10.78
C LEU A 96 -5.63 13.19 -11.93
N ASP A 97 -5.73 12.65 -13.15
CA ASP A 97 -6.16 13.36 -14.36
C ASP A 97 -6.86 12.37 -15.32
N SER A 98 -7.07 12.75 -16.58
CA SER A 98 -7.73 11.91 -17.59
C SER A 98 -6.96 10.65 -17.97
N GLU A 99 -5.64 10.67 -17.86
CA GLU A 99 -4.75 9.59 -18.27
C GLU A 99 -4.04 8.93 -17.08
N THR A 100 -4.00 9.61 -15.94
CA THR A 100 -3.23 9.24 -14.76
C THR A 100 -4.10 8.74 -13.62
N VAL A 101 -3.76 7.54 -13.12
CA VAL A 101 -4.32 6.98 -11.89
C VAL A 101 -3.25 6.88 -10.81
N GLY A 102 -3.69 6.83 -9.56
CA GLY A 102 -2.84 6.56 -8.42
C GLY A 102 -3.61 5.94 -7.27
N VAL A 103 -2.88 5.45 -6.27
CA VAL A 103 -3.43 4.84 -5.07
C VAL A 103 -3.16 5.74 -3.87
N ILE A 104 -4.18 5.93 -3.03
CA ILE A 104 -4.02 6.66 -1.77
C ILE A 104 -3.11 5.86 -0.84
N VAL A 105 -1.95 6.41 -0.50
CA VAL A 105 -0.97 5.76 0.41
C VAL A 105 -0.89 6.46 1.77
N ARG A 106 -1.44 7.68 1.88
CA ARG A 106 -1.62 8.41 3.14
C ARG A 106 -2.84 9.31 3.06
N LEU A 107 -3.66 9.29 4.09
CA LEU A 107 -4.76 10.21 4.30
C LEU A 107 -4.33 11.24 5.34
N GLU A 108 -4.39 12.54 5.01
CA GLU A 108 -4.31 13.63 5.98
C GLU A 108 -5.56 14.49 5.85
N ARG A 109 -5.80 15.36 6.84
CA ARG A 109 -7.03 16.16 6.91
C ARG A 109 -7.21 17.09 5.71
N GLU A 110 -6.12 17.69 5.24
CA GLU A 110 -6.15 18.69 4.16
C GLU A 110 -5.77 18.10 2.79
N ASN A 111 -4.78 17.20 2.76
CA ASN A 111 -4.24 16.63 1.54
C ASN A 111 -4.02 15.12 1.67
N PHE A 112 -4.13 14.41 0.56
CA PHE A 112 -3.78 12.99 0.46
C PHE A 112 -2.45 12.83 -0.26
N HIS A 113 -1.67 11.84 0.16
CA HIS A 113 -0.49 11.41 -0.59
C HIS A 113 -0.89 10.25 -1.49
N ILE A 114 -0.70 10.43 -2.79
CA ILE A 114 -1.11 9.50 -3.83
C ILE A 114 0.13 8.95 -4.52
N LEU A 115 0.33 7.64 -4.46
CA LEU A 115 1.32 6.98 -5.32
C LEU A 115 0.74 6.83 -6.72
N ASN A 116 1.27 7.58 -7.68
CA ASN A 116 0.81 7.51 -9.06
C ASN A 116 1.36 6.27 -9.80
N MET A 117 0.83 5.98 -10.99
CA MET A 117 1.27 4.81 -11.77
C MET A 117 2.74 4.87 -12.24
N HIS A 118 3.39 6.04 -12.15
CA HIS A 118 4.79 6.24 -12.50
C HIS A 118 5.73 6.05 -11.31
N GLY A 119 5.22 5.68 -10.13
CA GLY A 119 6.01 5.44 -8.94
C GLY A 119 6.40 6.71 -8.18
N LYS A 120 5.74 7.84 -8.46
CA LYS A 120 5.94 9.10 -7.72
C LYS A 120 4.78 9.36 -6.79
N VAL A 121 5.09 9.81 -5.57
CA VAL A 121 4.08 10.27 -4.62
C VAL A 121 3.77 11.74 -4.90
N VAL A 122 2.49 12.06 -5.05
CA VAL A 122 2.00 13.43 -5.23
C VAL A 122 1.00 13.78 -4.15
N GLU A 123 1.01 15.03 -3.71
CA GLU A 123 0.07 15.55 -2.73
C GLU A 123 -1.13 16.17 -3.45
N CYS A 124 -2.35 15.76 -3.08
CA CYS A 124 -3.58 16.19 -3.75
C CYS A 124 -4.69 16.48 -2.74
N ARG A 125 -5.47 17.54 -2.97
CA ARG A 125 -6.65 17.83 -2.17
C ARG A 125 -7.76 16.81 -2.45
N PRO A 126 -8.53 16.35 -1.44
CA PRO A 126 -9.63 15.41 -1.66
C PRO A 126 -10.67 15.87 -2.69
N SER A 127 -10.89 17.19 -2.79
CA SER A 127 -11.81 17.80 -3.76
C SER A 127 -11.37 17.70 -5.22
N SER A 128 -10.06 17.54 -5.47
CA SER A 128 -9.50 17.36 -6.82
C SER A 128 -9.54 15.92 -7.30
N LEU A 129 -9.84 14.97 -6.41
CA LEU A 129 -9.77 13.54 -6.69
C LEU A 129 -11.13 12.96 -7.04
N GLN A 130 -11.12 12.01 -7.96
CA GLN A 130 -12.28 11.17 -8.24
C GLN A 130 -11.96 9.71 -7.89
N LYS A 131 -12.71 9.15 -6.94
CA LYS A 131 -12.63 7.73 -6.58
C LYS A 131 -13.02 6.90 -7.79
N ARG A 132 -12.15 5.98 -8.20
CA ARG A 132 -12.39 5.13 -9.36
C ARG A 132 -13.18 3.91 -8.90
N ARG A 133 -14.30 3.63 -9.56
CA ARG A 133 -15.08 2.43 -9.24
C ARG A 133 -14.24 1.19 -9.55
N LEU A 134 -14.16 0.30 -8.57
CA LEU A 134 -13.49 -0.97 -8.72
C LEU A 134 -14.15 -1.82 -9.80
N ASN A 135 -13.37 -2.27 -10.79
CA ASN A 135 -13.80 -3.28 -11.74
C ASN A 135 -13.21 -4.65 -11.35
N ARG A 136 -14.06 -5.54 -10.83
CA ARG A 136 -13.68 -6.88 -10.35
C ARG A 136 -13.21 -7.82 -11.47
N PHE A 137 -13.55 -7.53 -12.72
CA PHE A 137 -13.19 -8.32 -13.89
C PHE A 137 -11.93 -7.81 -14.60
N THR A 138 -11.24 -6.83 -14.02
CA THR A 138 -9.98 -6.34 -14.59
C THR A 138 -8.93 -7.43 -14.51
N ALA A 139 -8.39 -7.80 -15.66
CA ALA A 139 -7.29 -8.73 -15.78
C ALA A 139 -6.13 -8.08 -16.55
N ALA A 140 -4.92 -8.56 -16.27
CA ALA A 140 -3.72 -8.23 -17.02
C ALA A 140 -2.89 -9.49 -17.28
N LEU A 141 -1.86 -9.40 -18.10
CA LEU A 141 -0.93 -10.50 -18.33
C LEU A 141 0.40 -10.25 -17.63
N ASP A 142 0.92 -11.31 -17.01
CA ASP A 142 2.27 -11.34 -16.45
C ASP A 142 3.32 -11.60 -17.54
N SER A 143 4.60 -11.74 -17.14
CA SER A 143 5.72 -11.99 -18.06
C SER A 143 5.63 -13.32 -18.82
N PHE A 144 4.88 -14.29 -18.28
CA PHE A 144 4.69 -15.63 -18.83
C PHE A 144 3.30 -15.80 -19.45
N ARG A 145 2.56 -14.70 -19.67
CA ARG A 145 1.20 -14.67 -20.22
C ARG A 145 0.16 -15.38 -19.34
N ASN A 146 0.41 -15.50 -18.04
CA ASN A 146 -0.63 -15.87 -17.07
C ASN A 146 -1.56 -14.69 -16.83
N ASN A 147 -2.84 -14.96 -16.61
CA ASN A 147 -3.80 -13.93 -16.20
C ASN A 147 -3.55 -13.52 -14.76
N LEU A 148 -3.37 -12.22 -14.55
CA LEU A 148 -3.29 -11.56 -13.26
C LEU A 148 -4.62 -10.93 -12.91
N HIS A 149 -5.05 -11.15 -11.69
CA HIS A 149 -6.23 -10.56 -11.09
C HIS A 149 -5.87 -9.88 -9.77
N ARG A 150 -6.81 -9.08 -9.24
CA ARG A 150 -6.68 -8.56 -7.89
C ARG A 150 -6.63 -9.70 -6.89
N LYS A 151 -5.89 -9.48 -5.80
CA LYS A 151 -5.59 -10.44 -4.73
C LYS A 151 -4.63 -11.57 -5.11
N ASP A 152 -4.20 -11.65 -6.37
CA ASP A 152 -3.15 -12.58 -6.73
C ASP A 152 -1.84 -12.18 -6.07
N MET A 153 -1.11 -13.18 -5.57
CA MET A 153 0.25 -13.01 -5.09
C MET A 153 1.21 -13.09 -6.27
N VAL A 154 2.06 -12.08 -6.42
CA VAL A 154 3.04 -12.02 -7.49
C VAL A 154 4.43 -11.73 -6.96
N LYS A 155 5.43 -12.22 -7.69
CA LYS A 155 6.82 -11.83 -7.51
C LYS A 155 7.21 -10.84 -8.60
N VAL A 156 7.94 -9.80 -8.22
CA VAL A 156 8.56 -8.88 -9.16
C VAL A 156 9.89 -9.48 -9.60
N ILE A 157 9.99 -9.79 -10.89
CA ILE A 157 11.18 -10.43 -11.47
C ILE A 157 12.07 -9.44 -12.24
N ASP A 158 11.60 -8.23 -12.52
CA ASP A 158 12.33 -7.20 -13.25
C ASP A 158 11.94 -5.77 -12.81
N GLY A 159 12.80 -4.79 -13.12
CA GLY A 159 12.60 -3.38 -12.81
C GLY A 159 13.01 -2.96 -11.38
N PRO A 160 12.64 -1.73 -10.96
CA PRO A 160 13.16 -1.12 -9.73
C PRO A 160 12.83 -1.85 -8.43
N HIS A 161 11.76 -2.65 -8.43
CA HIS A 161 11.29 -3.40 -7.28
C HIS A 161 11.56 -4.91 -7.42
N SER A 162 12.49 -5.32 -8.31
CA SER A 162 12.86 -6.72 -8.47
C SER A 162 13.31 -7.34 -7.15
N GLY A 163 12.86 -8.56 -6.89
CA GLY A 163 13.12 -9.27 -5.63
C GLY A 163 11.97 -9.18 -4.63
N PHE A 164 11.16 -8.11 -4.66
CA PHE A 164 9.97 -8.02 -3.82
C PHE A 164 8.85 -8.94 -4.32
N ALA A 165 7.98 -9.33 -3.39
CA ALA A 165 6.72 -9.99 -3.67
C ALA A 165 5.58 -9.25 -2.97
N GLY A 166 4.37 -9.34 -3.51
CA GLY A 166 3.21 -8.66 -2.93
C GLY A 166 1.89 -9.10 -3.55
N GLU A 167 0.81 -8.69 -2.89
CA GLU A 167 -0.56 -8.90 -3.35
C GLU A 167 -0.98 -7.79 -4.32
N ILE A 168 -1.61 -8.13 -5.44
CA ILE A 168 -2.19 -7.16 -6.36
C ILE A 168 -3.40 -6.46 -5.71
N LYS A 169 -3.25 -5.18 -5.36
CA LYS A 169 -4.37 -4.35 -4.88
C LYS A 169 -5.17 -3.76 -6.01
N HIS A 170 -4.52 -3.27 -7.07
CA HIS A 170 -5.19 -2.68 -8.24
C HIS A 170 -4.44 -2.98 -9.54
N LEU A 171 -5.21 -3.12 -10.62
CA LEU A 171 -4.71 -3.23 -11.98
C LEU A 171 -5.21 -2.05 -12.80
N TYR A 172 -4.33 -1.47 -13.60
CA TYR A 172 -4.67 -0.42 -14.55
C TYR A 172 -3.77 -0.51 -15.78
N ARG A 173 -4.37 -0.83 -16.94
CA ARG A 173 -3.64 -1.06 -18.20
C ARG A 173 -2.49 -2.06 -17.97
N ASN A 174 -1.24 -1.63 -18.18
CA ASN A 174 -0.02 -2.41 -17.99
C ASN A 174 0.68 -2.14 -16.64
N PHE A 175 0.00 -1.51 -15.69
CA PHE A 175 0.50 -1.24 -14.34
C PHE A 175 -0.30 -2.03 -13.29
N ALA A 176 0.41 -2.47 -12.27
CA ALA A 176 -0.14 -3.13 -11.10
C ALA A 176 0.35 -2.41 -9.84
N PHE A 177 -0.58 -2.04 -8.97
CA PHE A 177 -0.28 -1.57 -7.63
C PHE A 177 -0.28 -2.78 -6.69
N LEU A 178 0.86 -3.01 -6.07
CA LEU A 178 1.15 -4.14 -5.20
C LEU A 178 1.23 -3.66 -3.76
N HIS A 179 0.84 -4.53 -2.83
CA HIS A 179 1.02 -4.31 -1.40
C HIS A 179 1.91 -5.41 -0.83
N SER A 180 2.97 -5.02 -0.12
CA SER A 180 3.88 -5.92 0.58
C SER A 180 4.21 -5.36 1.95
N LEU A 181 4.19 -6.22 2.97
CA LEU A 181 4.63 -5.88 4.33
C LEU A 181 6.16 -5.76 4.43
N GLU A 182 6.89 -6.34 3.47
CA GLU A 182 8.37 -6.22 3.41
C GLU A 182 8.80 -4.87 2.82
N TYR A 183 7.89 -4.19 2.12
CA TYR A 183 8.13 -2.86 1.59
C TYR A 183 7.66 -1.83 2.61
N LEU A 184 8.57 -1.11 3.28
CA LEU A 184 8.17 -0.22 4.38
C LEU A 184 7.75 1.19 3.93
N GLN A 185 7.96 1.54 2.66
CA GLN A 185 7.60 2.86 2.14
C GLN A 185 6.13 2.90 1.68
N ASN A 186 5.50 4.07 1.76
CA ASN A 186 4.15 4.31 1.24
C ASN A 186 3.09 3.32 1.77
N GLY A 187 3.20 2.91 3.04
CA GLY A 187 2.30 1.91 3.63
C GLY A 187 2.36 0.56 2.93
N GLY A 188 3.52 0.14 2.42
CA GLY A 188 3.65 -1.13 1.71
C GLY A 188 3.19 -1.14 0.27
N ILE A 189 2.69 -0.01 -0.25
CA ILE A 189 2.22 0.07 -1.62
C ILE A 189 3.34 0.55 -2.55
N PHE A 190 3.55 -0.21 -3.63
CA PHE A 190 4.43 0.17 -4.74
C PHE A 190 3.80 -0.22 -6.07
N VAL A 191 4.34 0.29 -7.18
CA VAL A 191 3.79 0.07 -8.52
C VAL A 191 4.81 -0.62 -9.42
N CYS A 192 4.35 -1.56 -10.23
CA CYS A 192 5.16 -2.29 -11.20
C CYS A 192 4.44 -2.40 -12.54
N LYS A 193 5.21 -2.59 -13.61
CA LYS A 193 4.63 -3.00 -14.90
C LYS A 193 4.23 -4.47 -14.82
N THR A 194 3.07 -4.83 -15.36
CA THR A 194 2.56 -6.21 -15.30
C THR A 194 3.50 -7.21 -15.97
N LYS A 195 4.18 -6.79 -17.03
CA LYS A 195 5.22 -7.56 -17.74
C LYS A 195 6.53 -7.77 -16.95
N HIS A 196 6.65 -7.23 -15.74
CA HIS A 196 7.76 -7.50 -14.82
C HIS A 196 7.31 -8.42 -13.67
N LEU A 197 6.07 -8.86 -13.69
CA LEU A 197 5.48 -9.70 -12.66
C LEU A 197 5.50 -11.15 -13.08
N GLN A 198 5.52 -12.02 -12.09
CA GLN A 198 5.31 -13.44 -12.21
C GLN A 198 4.24 -13.84 -11.20
N LEU A 199 3.16 -14.47 -11.68
CA LEU A 199 2.14 -15.05 -10.81
C LEU A 199 2.74 -16.15 -9.94
N ALA A 200 2.51 -16.08 -8.63
CA ALA A 200 2.90 -17.17 -7.72
C ALA A 200 2.08 -18.42 -8.06
N GLY A 201 2.78 -19.52 -8.37
CA GLY A 201 2.13 -20.75 -8.84
C GLY A 201 1.63 -20.73 -10.29
N GLY A 202 1.88 -19.65 -11.05
CA GLY A 202 1.56 -19.57 -12.47
C GLY A 202 2.46 -20.46 -13.34
N ASN A 203 1.99 -20.78 -14.54
CA ASN A 203 2.78 -21.55 -15.49
C ASN A 203 4.02 -20.75 -15.91
N LYS A 204 5.19 -21.38 -15.81
CA LYS A 204 6.48 -20.79 -16.19
C LYS A 204 6.84 -21.05 -17.65
N THR A 205 5.87 -21.37 -18.50
CA THR A 205 6.12 -21.62 -19.91
C THR A 205 6.58 -20.31 -20.53
N ALA A 206 7.90 -20.16 -20.68
CA ALA A 206 8.52 -19.10 -21.44
C ALA A 206 7.93 -19.08 -22.86
N PRO A 207 7.91 -17.93 -23.55
CA PRO A 207 7.63 -17.95 -24.98
C PRO A 207 8.64 -18.91 -25.61
N ALA A 208 8.14 -19.97 -26.25
CA ALA A 208 8.97 -20.75 -27.15
C ALA A 208 9.57 -19.75 -28.12
N MET A 209 10.90 -19.64 -28.14
CA MET A 209 11.59 -19.10 -29.32
C MET A 209 10.98 -19.81 -30.51
N GLU A 210 10.45 -19.04 -31.47
CA GLU A 210 10.09 -19.57 -32.78
C GLU A 210 11.37 -20.13 -33.41
N VAL A 211 11.65 -21.40 -33.13
CA VAL A 211 12.51 -22.20 -33.97
C VAL A 211 11.71 -22.37 -35.24
N THR A 212 12.08 -21.60 -36.25
CA THR A 212 11.67 -21.78 -37.64
C THR A 212 12.18 -23.12 -38.13
N THR A 213 11.53 -24.21 -37.73
CA THR A 213 11.60 -25.48 -38.44
C THR A 213 10.55 -25.45 -39.55
N ASN A 214 11.02 -25.26 -40.78
CA ASN A 214 10.27 -25.47 -42.02
C ASN A 214 9.74 -26.91 -42.09
N MET A 215 8.61 -27.19 -41.44
CA MET A 215 7.80 -28.38 -41.69
C MET A 215 6.67 -27.96 -42.61
N GLU A 216 6.85 -28.23 -43.89
CA GLU A 216 5.85 -28.08 -44.94
C GLU A 216 4.61 -28.92 -44.60
N PHE A 217 3.51 -28.26 -44.22
CA PHE A 217 2.20 -28.89 -44.13
C PHE A 217 1.70 -29.19 -45.55
N MET A 218 1.94 -30.41 -46.05
CA MET A 218 1.23 -30.91 -47.23
C MET A 218 -0.17 -31.38 -46.83
N SER A 219 -1.19 -30.70 -47.34
CA SER A 219 -2.59 -31.13 -47.24
C SER A 219 -2.80 -32.48 -47.97
N PRO A 220 -3.55 -33.44 -47.39
CA PRO A 220 -3.85 -34.68 -48.09
C PRO A 220 -4.83 -34.41 -49.24
N ARG A 221 -4.35 -34.56 -50.48
CA ARG A 221 -5.21 -34.57 -51.67
C ARG A 221 -6.11 -35.80 -51.62
N ARG A 222 -7.41 -35.59 -51.32
CA ARG A 222 -8.46 -36.58 -51.54
C ARG A 222 -8.64 -36.77 -53.05
N SER A 223 -8.21 -37.91 -53.58
CA SER A 223 -8.54 -38.34 -54.94
C SER A 223 -9.97 -38.88 -54.97
N SER A 224 -10.85 -38.25 -55.77
CA SER A 224 -12.20 -38.74 -56.03
C SER A 224 -12.17 -40.00 -56.91
N PRO A 225 -13.07 -40.99 -56.72
CA PRO A 225 -13.11 -42.18 -57.57
C PRO A 225 -13.67 -41.86 -58.96
N MET A 226 -13.00 -42.39 -59.98
CA MET A 226 -13.36 -42.32 -61.40
C MET A 226 -14.55 -43.24 -61.67
N HIS A 227 -15.61 -42.72 -62.29
CA HIS A 227 -16.78 -43.50 -62.74
C HIS A 227 -16.43 -44.20 -64.07
N PRO A 228 -16.67 -45.51 -64.24
CA PRO A 228 -16.61 -46.12 -65.56
C PRO A 228 -17.97 -45.94 -66.27
N SER A 229 -17.89 -45.55 -67.54
CA SER A 229 -19.01 -45.55 -68.48
C SER A 229 -19.10 -46.95 -69.09
N GLY A 230 -20.28 -47.54 -69.03
CA GLY A 230 -20.65 -48.81 -69.67
C GLY A 230 -22.16 -48.95 -69.66
#